data_AF-A0A2X3ET29-F1
#
_entry.id   AF-A0A2X3ET29-F1
#
_cell.length_a   1.000
_cell.length_b   1.000
_cell.length_c   1.000
_cell.angle_alpha   90.00
_cell.angle_beta   90.00
_cell.angle_gamma   90.00
#
_symmetry.space_group_name_H-M   'P 1'
#
loop_
_entity.id
_entity.type
_entity.pdbx_description
1 polymer ?
#
loop_
_entity_poly.entity_id
_entity_poly.type
_entity_poly.pdbx_seq_one_letter_code
_entity_poly.pdbx_strand_id
1 'polypeptide(L)'
;MRLAVKLDFITALLKRSLECTGTLEFRGVQADLGEVVAWRNMFWALSDSMCSEATPWVNGAWLPDHAALQTYRVMAPMAYAKIKNIIERNVHQRPDLSAIQRPRSEQPADRPVSGEVRARLQRYGPR
;
A
#
# COMPACT_ATOMS: atom_id res chain seq x y z
N MET A 1 -1.40 -10.75 16.24
CA MET A 1 -2.24 -11.29 15.15
C MET A 1 -2.90 -10.24 14.23
N ARG A 2 -3.66 -9.24 14.72
CA ARG A 2 -4.42 -8.31 13.82
C ARG A 2 -3.54 -7.49 12.85
N LEU A 3 -2.32 -7.11 13.25
CA LEU A 3 -1.42 -6.34 12.39
C LEU A 3 -0.89 -7.17 11.22
N ALA A 4 -0.51 -8.43 11.43
CA ALA A 4 0.02 -9.30 10.38
C ALA A 4 -0.98 -9.43 9.22
N VAL A 5 -2.25 -9.72 9.53
CA VAL A 5 -3.33 -9.81 8.53
C VAL A 5 -3.55 -8.48 7.80
N LYS A 6 -3.45 -7.35 8.52
CA LYS A 6 -3.53 -6.02 7.88
C LYS A 6 -2.37 -5.81 6.90
N LEU A 7 -1.16 -6.26 7.24
CA LEU A 7 0.00 -6.15 6.36
C LEU A 7 -0.11 -7.06 5.15
N ASP A 8 -0.69 -8.26 5.29
CA ASP A 8 -1.02 -9.12 4.14
C ASP A 8 -1.90 -8.40 3.13
N PHE A 9 -2.98 -7.77 3.61
CA PHE A 9 -3.89 -7.01 2.77
C PHE A 9 -3.18 -5.84 2.06
N ILE A 10 -2.40 -5.06 2.81
CA ILE A 10 -1.67 -3.91 2.25
C ILE A 10 -0.64 -4.36 1.21
N THR A 11 0.08 -5.46 1.46
CA THR A 11 1.08 -6.00 0.54
C THR A 11 0.44 -6.46 -0.77
N ALA A 12 -0.69 -7.17 -0.69
CA ALA A 12 -1.44 -7.60 -1.87
C ALA A 12 -2.00 -6.40 -2.66
N LEU A 13 -2.55 -5.40 -1.95
CA LEU A 13 -3.05 -4.17 -2.57
C LEU A 13 -1.95 -3.40 -3.28
N LEU A 14 -0.78 -3.27 -2.66
CA LEU A 14 0.39 -2.60 -3.25
C LEU A 14 0.84 -3.34 -4.50
N LYS A 15 1.02 -4.67 -4.44
CA LYS A 15 1.38 -5.48 -5.61
C LYS A 15 0.40 -5.23 -6.76
N ARG A 16 -0.90 -5.27 -6.50
CA ARG A 16 -1.91 -5.04 -7.54
C ARG A 16 -1.86 -3.61 -8.10
N SER A 17 -1.59 -2.62 -7.25
CA SER A 17 -1.46 -1.23 -7.69
C SER A 17 -0.23 -1.03 -8.59
N LEU A 18 0.87 -1.71 -8.29
CA LEU A 18 2.10 -1.72 -9.09
C LEU A 18 1.90 -2.45 -10.43
N GLU A 19 1.16 -3.56 -10.45
CA GLU A 19 0.74 -4.24 -11.69
C GLU A 19 -0.08 -3.30 -12.58
N CYS A 20 -1.05 -2.57 -12.01
CA CYS A 20 -1.87 -1.61 -12.76
C CYS A 20 -1.07 -0.41 -13.30
N THR A 21 0.02 -0.03 -12.63
CA THR A 21 0.87 1.09 -13.04
C THR A 21 1.93 0.64 -14.06
N GLY A 22 2.15 -0.67 -14.22
CA GLY A 22 3.19 -1.22 -15.09
C GLY A 22 4.61 -1.04 -14.54
N THR A 23 4.76 -0.60 -13.30
CA THR A 23 6.07 -0.29 -12.68
C THR A 23 6.71 -1.48 -11.97
N LEU A 24 6.05 -2.64 -11.98
CA LEU A 24 6.51 -3.84 -11.30
C LEU A 24 7.81 -4.43 -11.91
N GLU A 25 8.16 -4.08 -13.14
CA GLU A 25 9.39 -4.54 -13.79
C GLU A 25 10.66 -3.80 -13.30
N PHE A 26 10.49 -2.64 -12.67
CA PHE A 26 11.63 -1.89 -12.15
C PHE A 26 12.20 -2.55 -10.90
N ARG A 27 13.52 -2.82 -10.91
CA ARG A 27 14.23 -3.47 -9.80
C ARG A 27 14.09 -2.75 -8.46
N GLY A 28 14.08 -1.41 -8.46
CA GLY A 28 13.88 -0.61 -7.24
C GLY A 28 12.51 -0.84 -6.60
N VAL A 29 11.46 -0.92 -7.42
CA VAL A 29 10.08 -1.18 -6.98
C VAL A 29 9.93 -2.60 -6.44
N GLN A 30 10.61 -3.58 -7.06
CA GLN A 30 10.64 -4.96 -6.56
C GLN A 30 11.35 -5.08 -5.20
N ALA A 31 12.44 -4.33 -5.01
CA ALA A 31 13.16 -4.30 -3.73
C ALA A 31 12.28 -3.71 -2.61
N ASP A 32 11.60 -2.60 -2.91
CA ASP A 32 10.64 -1.96 -2.00
C ASP A 32 9.48 -2.91 -1.63
N LEU A 33 8.91 -3.62 -2.61
CA LEU A 33 7.88 -4.63 -2.37
C LEU A 33 8.41 -5.79 -1.52
N GLY A 34 9.64 -6.24 -1.79
CA GLY A 34 10.32 -7.28 -1.02
C GLY A 34 10.52 -6.87 0.44
N GLU A 35 10.81 -5.60 0.71
CA GLU A 35 10.90 -5.07 2.07
C GLU A 35 9.56 -5.18 2.81
N VAL A 36 8.44 -4.83 2.17
CA VAL A 36 7.10 -4.97 2.76
C VAL A 36 6.77 -6.43 3.07
N VAL A 37 7.12 -7.36 2.16
CA VAL A 37 6.94 -8.81 2.38
C VAL A 37 7.78 -9.29 3.56
N ALA A 38 9.01 -8.79 3.72
CA ALA A 38 9.88 -9.14 4.86
C ALA A 38 9.25 -8.70 6.19
N TRP A 39 8.70 -7.49 6.27
CA TRP A 39 7.98 -7.02 7.45
C TRP A 39 6.78 -7.91 7.79
N ARG A 40 5.99 -8.28 6.78
CA ARG A 40 4.86 -9.21 6.96
C ARG A 40 5.31 -10.56 7.50
N ASN A 41 6.39 -11.13 6.95
CA ASN A 41 6.92 -12.43 7.39
C ASN A 41 7.45 -12.36 8.83
N MET A 42 8.11 -11.27 9.20
CA MET A 42 8.61 -11.05 10.57
C MET A 42 7.48 -11.06 11.60
N PHE A 43 6.34 -10.43 11.32
CA PHE A 43 5.19 -10.46 12.24
C PHE A 43 4.52 -11.82 12.34
N TRP A 44 4.51 -12.60 11.25
CA TRP A 44 4.07 -14.00 11.29
C TRP A 44 5.03 -14.87 12.11
N ALA A 45 6.34 -14.71 11.95
CA ALA A 45 7.34 -15.43 12.74
C ALA A 45 7.27 -15.09 14.24
N LEU A 46 7.09 -13.82 14.59
CA LEU A 46 6.85 -13.39 15.97
C LEU A 46 5.59 -14.04 16.57
N SER A 47 4.55 -14.14 15.76
CA SER A 47 3.27 -14.74 16.16
C SER A 47 3.41 -16.24 16.42
N ASP A 48 4.19 -16.93 15.59
CA ASP A 48 4.49 -18.35 15.75
C ASP A 48 5.35 -18.60 17.01
N SER A 49 6.40 -17.78 17.20
CA SER A 49 7.25 -17.84 18.40
C SER A 49 6.50 -17.56 19.70
N MET A 50 5.48 -16.68 19.68
CA MET A 50 4.61 -16.46 20.84
C MET A 50 3.82 -17.71 21.22
N CYS A 51 3.48 -18.56 20.25
CA CYS A 51 2.72 -19.79 20.47
C CYS A 51 3.63 -20.98 20.81
N SER A 52 4.81 -21.08 20.19
CA SER A 52 5.75 -22.19 20.42
C SER A 52 6.41 -22.11 21.79
N GLU A 53 6.86 -20.93 22.20
CA GLU A 53 7.56 -20.68 23.47
C GLU A 53 6.60 -20.22 24.58
N ALA A 54 5.34 -20.65 24.52
CA ALA A 54 4.36 -20.29 25.52
C ALA A 54 4.74 -20.87 26.89
N THR A 55 4.71 -20.04 27.93
CA THR A 55 5.05 -20.45 29.30
C THR A 55 3.77 -20.71 30.12
N PRO A 56 3.76 -21.75 30.98
CA PRO A 56 2.61 -22.01 31.83
C PRO A 56 2.39 -20.87 32.85
N TRP A 57 1.13 -20.55 33.11
CA TRP A 57 0.69 -19.57 34.09
C TRP A 57 -0.22 -20.21 35.16
N VAL A 58 -0.87 -19.39 35.98
CA VAL A 58 -1.74 -19.84 37.06
C VAL A 58 -3.01 -20.50 36.52
N ASN A 59 -3.53 -21.48 37.27
CA ASN A 59 -4.80 -22.17 36.96
C ASN A 59 -4.82 -22.88 35.59
N GLY A 60 -3.67 -23.35 35.10
CA GLY A 60 -3.57 -24.05 33.81
C GLY A 60 -3.71 -23.14 32.58
N ALA A 61 -3.70 -21.81 32.78
CA ALA A 61 -3.60 -20.85 31.69
C ALA A 61 -2.18 -20.88 31.09
N TRP A 62 -2.05 -20.49 29.82
CA TRP A 62 -0.77 -20.36 29.14
C TRP A 62 -0.55 -18.92 28.71
N LEU A 63 0.65 -18.39 28.97
CA LEU A 63 1.07 -17.07 28.50
C LEU A 63 1.89 -17.21 27.22
N PRO A 64 1.65 -16.34 26.22
CA PRO A 64 2.57 -16.22 25.10
C PRO A 64 3.91 -15.66 25.55
N ASP A 65 4.98 -15.99 24.82
CA ASP A 65 6.34 -15.52 25.15
C ASP A 65 6.40 -13.99 25.31
N HIS A 66 6.97 -13.56 26.44
CA HIS A 66 7.12 -12.16 26.78
C HIS A 66 8.11 -11.44 25.88
N ALA A 67 9.19 -12.09 25.46
CA ALA A 67 10.21 -11.45 24.63
C ALA A 67 9.65 -11.12 23.24
N ALA A 68 8.98 -12.07 22.59
CA ALA A 68 8.27 -11.86 21.33
C ALA A 68 7.20 -10.77 21.46
N LEU A 69 6.48 -10.72 22.59
CA LEU A 69 5.45 -9.70 22.84
C LEU A 69 6.05 -8.28 22.93
N GLN A 70 7.18 -8.10 23.63
CA GLN A 70 7.83 -6.80 23.68
C GLN A 70 8.42 -6.40 22.32
N THR A 71 9.04 -7.34 21.61
CA THR A 71 9.57 -7.10 20.26
C THR A 71 8.48 -6.63 19.31
N TYR A 72 7.30 -7.28 19.34
CA TYR A 72 6.16 -6.85 18.54
C TYR A 72 5.75 -5.40 18.81
N ARG A 73 5.73 -4.97 20.08
CA ARG A 73 5.35 -3.60 20.48
C ARG A 73 6.32 -2.55 19.97
N VAL A 74 7.62 -2.85 19.98
CA VAL A 74 8.67 -1.93 19.52
C VAL A 74 8.72 -1.86 17.99
N MET A 75 8.60 -3.01 17.32
CA MET A 75 8.78 -3.10 15.86
C MET A 75 7.53 -2.64 15.09
N ALA A 76 6.32 -2.77 15.65
CA ALA A 76 5.07 -2.37 15.01
C ALA A 76 5.05 -0.91 14.49
N PRO A 77 5.37 0.13 15.29
CA PRO A 77 5.35 1.52 14.81
C PRO A 77 6.41 1.77 13.72
N MET A 78 7.58 1.15 13.83
CA MET A 78 8.66 1.29 12.84
C MET A 78 8.26 0.71 11.49
N ALA A 79 7.73 -0.52 11.49
CA ALA A 79 7.27 -1.19 10.29
C ALA A 79 6.15 -0.39 9.59
N TYR A 80 5.18 0.11 10.35
CA TYR A 80 4.05 0.85 9.77
C TYR A 80 4.49 2.17 9.12
N ALA A 81 5.39 2.92 9.76
CA ALA A 81 5.95 4.15 9.18
C ALA A 81 6.72 3.86 7.89
N LYS A 82 7.52 2.78 7.87
CA LYS A 82 8.31 2.38 6.71
C LYS A 82 7.43 1.95 5.54
N ILE A 83 6.41 1.12 5.79
CA ILE A 83 5.46 0.66 4.78
C ILE A 83 4.67 1.83 4.19
N LYS A 84 4.20 2.77 5.03
CA LYS A 84 3.54 3.99 4.56
C LYS A 84 4.43 4.80 3.61
N ASN A 85 5.69 5.00 3.99
CA ASN A 85 6.66 5.73 3.16
C ASN A 85 6.91 5.02 1.82
N ILE A 86 6.99 3.68 1.80
CA ILE A 86 7.15 2.90 0.57
C ILE A 86 5.94 3.06 -0.35
N ILE A 87 4.72 2.99 0.21
CA ILE A 87 3.49 3.16 -0.56
C ILE A 87 3.42 4.56 -1.15
N GLU A 88 3.70 5.60 -0.35
CA GLU A 88 3.68 6.99 -0.84
C GLU A 88 4.69 7.20 -1.96
N ARG A 89 5.91 6.68 -1.83
CA ARG A 89 6.95 6.81 -2.88
C ARG A 89 6.57 6.11 -4.18
N ASN A 90 6.03 4.90 -4.10
CA ASN A 90 5.71 4.10 -5.29
C ASN A 90 4.40 4.54 -5.98
N VAL A 91 3.42 5.01 -5.22
CA VAL A 91 2.10 5.41 -5.76
C VAL A 91 2.10 6.87 -6.25
N HIS A 92 2.95 7.75 -5.69
CA HIS A 92 3.00 9.17 -6.09
C HIS A 92 3.45 9.40 -7.54
N GLN A 93 3.97 8.39 -8.25
CA GLN A 93 4.21 8.49 -9.69
C GLN A 93 2.94 8.77 -10.52
N ARG A 94 1.74 8.67 -9.93
CA ARG A 94 0.52 9.30 -10.45
C ARG A 94 0.21 10.58 -9.65
N PRO A 95 0.55 11.79 -10.15
CA PRO A 95 0.32 13.05 -9.43
C PRO A 95 -1.16 13.49 -9.37
N ASP A 96 -2.12 12.61 -9.60
CA ASP A 96 -3.53 12.97 -9.55
C ASP A 96 -4.42 11.83 -9.03
N LEU A 97 -4.42 11.63 -7.71
CA LEU A 97 -5.46 10.85 -7.04
C LEU A 97 -6.82 11.61 -6.99
N SER A 98 -6.84 12.92 -7.26
CA SER A 98 -8.09 13.69 -7.40
C SER A 98 -8.89 13.29 -8.64
N ALA A 99 -8.26 12.66 -9.64
CA ALA A 99 -8.94 12.09 -10.80
C ALA A 99 -9.79 10.84 -10.46
N ILE A 100 -9.47 10.12 -9.38
CA ILE A 100 -10.28 9.00 -8.91
C ILE A 100 -11.50 9.51 -8.13
N GLN A 101 -11.36 10.65 -7.43
CA GLN A 101 -12.47 11.29 -6.70
C GLN A 101 -13.38 12.14 -7.59
N ARG A 102 -12.95 12.52 -8.79
CA ARG A 102 -13.81 13.23 -9.74
C ARG A 102 -14.84 12.26 -10.35
N PRO A 103 -16.15 12.55 -10.26
CA PRO A 103 -17.14 11.80 -11.02
C PRO A 103 -16.78 11.86 -12.50
N ARG A 104 -17.00 10.76 -13.24
CA ARG A 104 -16.58 10.60 -14.65
C ARG A 104 -17.00 11.78 -15.55
N SER A 105 -18.11 12.43 -15.21
CA SER A 105 -18.65 13.63 -15.86
C SER A 105 -17.75 14.87 -15.81
N GLU A 106 -16.76 14.91 -14.90
CA GLU A 106 -15.91 16.09 -14.67
C GLU A 106 -14.48 15.94 -15.21
N GLN A 107 -14.20 14.82 -15.89
CA GLN A 107 -12.92 14.59 -16.53
C GLN A 107 -12.72 15.58 -17.69
N PRO A 108 -11.57 16.27 -17.79
CA PRO A 108 -11.33 17.30 -18.80
C PRO A 108 -11.51 16.79 -20.25
N ALA A 109 -11.31 15.49 -20.48
CA ALA A 109 -11.44 14.85 -21.77
C ALA A 109 -12.89 14.70 -22.26
N ASP A 110 -13.87 14.64 -21.36
CA ASP A 110 -15.29 14.45 -21.68
C ASP A 110 -16.10 15.77 -21.62
N ARG A 111 -15.45 16.91 -21.33
CA ARG A 111 -16.15 18.19 -21.33
C ARG A 111 -16.61 18.53 -22.76
N PRO A 112 -17.91 18.77 -23.00
CA PRO A 112 -18.35 19.21 -24.31
C PRO A 112 -17.64 20.52 -24.66
N VAL A 113 -16.93 20.51 -25.79
CA VAL A 113 -16.27 21.70 -26.33
C VAL A 113 -17.36 22.76 -26.54
N SER A 114 -17.34 23.83 -25.75
CA SER A 114 -18.29 24.94 -25.88
C SER A 114 -18.32 25.43 -27.34
N GLY A 115 -19.51 25.74 -27.86
CA GLY A 115 -19.71 26.11 -29.27
C GLY A 115 -18.79 27.23 -29.75
N GLU A 116 -18.38 28.13 -28.85
CA GLU A 116 -17.43 29.21 -29.13
C GLU A 116 -16.01 28.72 -29.45
N VAL A 117 -15.55 27.65 -28.78
CA VAL A 117 -14.23 27.05 -29.01
C VAL A 117 -14.22 26.29 -30.35
N ARG A 118 -15.33 25.61 -30.68
CA ARG A 118 -15.52 24.96 -31.99
C ARG A 118 -15.54 25.98 -33.14
N ALA A 119 -16.17 27.13 -32.93
CA ALA A 119 -16.20 28.23 -33.89
C ALA A 119 -14.84 28.95 -34.05
N ARG A 120 -13.98 28.94 -33.01
CA ARG A 120 -12.60 29.45 -33.10
C ARG A 120 -11.68 28.49 -33.86
N LEU A 121 -11.83 27.18 -33.68
CA LEU A 121 -11.02 26.17 -34.38
C LEU A 121 -11.34 26.09 -35.88
N GLN A 122 -12.59 26.34 -36.28
CA GLN A 122 -12.96 26.43 -37.70
C GLN A 122 -12.38 27.65 -38.43
N ARG A 123 -11.93 28.68 -37.71
CA ARG A 123 -11.27 29.86 -38.32
C ARG A 123 -9.79 29.66 -38.64
N TYR A 124 -9.16 28.60 -38.14
CA TYR A 124 -7.75 28.28 -38.33
C TYR A 124 -7.53 26.93 -39.03
N GLY A 125 -8.34 26.61 -40.04
CA GLY A 125 -8.07 25.48 -40.95
C GLY A 125 -7.02 25.87 -42.01
N PRO A 126 -6.10 24.96 -42.39
CA PRO A 126 -5.09 25.24 -43.41
C PRO A 126 -5.73 25.47 -44.78
N ARG A 127 -5.27 26.50 -45.49
CA ARG A 127 -5.58 26.74 -46.90
C ARG A 127 -4.87 25.74 -47.79
#